data_AF-A0AAU7ZUZ9-F1
#
_entry.id   AF-A0AAU7ZUZ9-F1
#
_cell.length_a   1.000
_cell.length_b   1.000
_cell.length_c   1.000
_cell.angle_alpha   90.00
_cell.angle_beta   90.00
_cell.angle_gamma   90.00
#
_symmetry.space_group_name_H-M   'P 1'
#
loop_
_entity.id
_entity.type
_entity.pdbx_description
1 polymer ?
#
loop_
_entity_poly.entity_id
_entity_poly.type
_entity_poly.pdbx_seq_one_letter_code
_entity_poly.pdbx_strand_id
1 'polypeptide(L)'
;MITIEPPPSLKENLSRPGLTSFLNRARLAVGLTGQVEVLLTDDPTLRRLNKSFRGKNKPTDVLSFPTPDEIAVTHAGDLAISLETAARQAATYGHSLRDEVRILLLHGLLHLSGLDHETDNGEMAAREATLRTKLKLSNTLIERTTTKRSPSRSTKTTSTDTKKSSSRPKATHYVAAVESPPHSVRTTKKLKGTKLKNKRGAK
;
A
#
# COMPACT_ATOMS: atom_id res chain seq x y z
N MET A 1 7.31 -16.68 4.85
CA MET A 1 6.30 -17.70 4.46
C MET A 1 5.06 -17.00 3.91
N ILE A 2 4.29 -17.61 3.00
CA ILE A 2 3.00 -17.06 2.53
C ILE A 2 1.86 -17.98 2.94
N THR A 3 0.93 -17.45 3.73
CA THR A 3 -0.35 -18.06 4.08
C THR A 3 -1.43 -17.41 3.22
N ILE A 4 -2.23 -18.23 2.53
CA ILE A 4 -3.34 -17.76 1.70
C ILE A 4 -4.64 -18.27 2.29
N GLU A 5 -5.47 -17.34 2.75
CA GLU A 5 -6.83 -17.52 3.26
C GLU A 5 -7.78 -16.77 2.31
N PRO A 6 -8.09 -17.34 1.14
CA PRO A 6 -8.88 -16.64 0.14
C PRO A 6 -10.33 -16.46 0.62
N PRO A 7 -10.95 -15.29 0.41
CA PRO A 7 -12.35 -15.12 0.69
C PRO A 7 -13.21 -15.99 -0.24
N PRO A 8 -14.41 -16.42 0.19
CA PRO A 8 -15.32 -17.21 -0.65
C PRO A 8 -15.70 -16.53 -1.98
N SER A 9 -15.60 -15.20 -2.02
CA SER A 9 -15.88 -14.35 -3.18
C SER A 9 -14.84 -14.47 -4.31
N LEU A 10 -13.63 -14.97 -4.01
CA LEU A 10 -12.51 -14.97 -4.94
C LEU A 10 -12.34 -16.33 -5.62
N LYS A 11 -12.54 -16.37 -6.95
CA LYS A 11 -12.41 -17.59 -7.77
C LYS A 11 -11.01 -17.80 -8.36
N GLU A 12 -10.13 -16.82 -8.27
CA GLU A 12 -8.79 -16.93 -8.83
C GLU A 12 -7.85 -17.73 -7.93
N ASN A 13 -7.15 -18.70 -8.52
CA ASN A 13 -6.18 -19.51 -7.83
C ASN A 13 -4.80 -18.85 -7.86
N LEU A 14 -4.35 -18.32 -6.72
CA LEU A 14 -3.01 -17.77 -6.57
C LEU A 14 -1.99 -18.89 -6.35
N SER A 15 -1.01 -18.98 -7.24
CA SER A 15 0.10 -19.94 -7.10
C SER A 15 1.00 -19.57 -5.92
N ARG A 16 0.88 -20.31 -4.80
CA ARG A 16 1.76 -20.19 -3.63
C ARG A 16 3.25 -20.24 -4.00
N PRO A 17 3.75 -21.23 -4.77
CA PRO A 17 5.18 -21.28 -5.14
C PRO A 17 5.63 -20.05 -5.94
N GLY A 18 4.79 -19.58 -6.87
CA GLY A 18 5.10 -18.43 -7.70
C GLY A 18 5.16 -17.11 -6.92
N LEU A 19 4.31 -16.95 -5.91
CA LEU A 19 4.34 -15.79 -5.01
C LEU A 19 5.50 -15.89 -4.02
N THR A 20 5.80 -17.07 -3.47
CA THR A 20 6.94 -17.27 -2.56
C THR A 20 8.27 -16.98 -3.25
N SER A 21 8.45 -17.45 -4.49
CA SER A 21 9.64 -17.13 -5.29
C SER A 21 9.79 -15.63 -5.53
N PHE A 22 8.68 -14.94 -5.83
CA PHE A 22 8.67 -13.50 -6.00
C PHE A 22 9.01 -12.76 -4.69
N LEU A 23 8.36 -13.13 -3.57
CA LEU A 23 8.61 -12.57 -2.24
C LEU A 23 10.08 -12.65 -1.89
N ASN A 24 10.71 -13.81 -2.06
CA ASN A 24 12.14 -13.99 -1.75
C ASN A 24 13.04 -13.07 -2.58
N ARG A 25 12.76 -12.94 -3.89
CA ARG A 25 13.51 -12.04 -4.78
C ARG A 25 13.31 -10.57 -4.41
N ALA A 26 12.07 -10.17 -4.13
CA ALA A 26 11.72 -8.80 -3.79
C ALA A 26 12.31 -8.39 -2.44
N ARG A 27 12.21 -9.27 -1.43
CA ARG A 27 12.79 -9.11 -0.08
C ARG A 27 14.29 -8.83 -0.14
N LEU A 28 15.04 -9.63 -0.91
CA LEU A 28 16.48 -9.39 -1.10
C LEU A 28 16.75 -8.09 -1.87
N ALA A 29 15.90 -7.73 -2.83
CA ALA A 29 16.07 -6.51 -3.63
C ALA A 29 15.80 -5.22 -2.83
N VAL A 30 14.93 -5.26 -1.83
CA VAL A 30 14.71 -4.15 -0.88
C VAL A 30 15.78 -4.09 0.22
N GLY A 31 16.59 -5.14 0.38
CA GLY A 31 17.67 -5.19 1.39
C GLY A 31 17.31 -5.90 2.70
N LEU A 32 16.17 -6.58 2.76
CA LEU A 32 15.75 -7.33 3.95
C LEU A 32 16.42 -8.71 3.98
N THR A 33 17.07 -9.03 5.10
CA THR A 33 17.80 -10.30 5.32
C THR A 33 17.03 -11.31 6.18
N GLY A 34 16.15 -10.84 7.08
CA GLY A 34 15.24 -11.68 7.86
C GLY A 34 14.04 -12.20 7.08
N GLN A 35 13.39 -13.23 7.61
CA GLN A 35 12.17 -13.82 7.03
C GLN A 35 11.00 -12.83 7.06
N VAL A 36 10.15 -12.89 6.04
CA VAL A 36 8.89 -12.13 6.01
C VAL A 36 7.73 -13.10 5.99
N GLU A 37 6.77 -12.94 6.89
CA GLU A 37 5.49 -13.66 6.83
C GLU A 37 4.43 -12.82 6.13
N VAL A 38 3.62 -13.48 5.31
CA VAL A 38 2.59 -12.81 4.53
C VAL A 38 1.28 -13.56 4.72
N LEU A 39 0.26 -12.84 5.15
CA LEU A 39 -1.13 -13.26 5.17
C LEU A 39 -1.88 -12.62 4.00
N LEU A 40 -2.30 -13.42 3.04
CA LEU A 40 -3.25 -13.00 2.01
C LEU A 40 -4.66 -13.39 2.47
N THR A 41 -5.52 -12.41 2.74
CA THR A 41 -6.82 -12.60 3.40
C THR A 41 -7.89 -11.65 2.86
N ASP A 42 -8.99 -11.48 3.58
CA ASP A 42 -10.18 -10.73 3.18
C ASP A 42 -10.24 -9.28 3.73
N ASP A 43 -11.14 -8.45 3.19
CA ASP A 43 -11.35 -7.08 3.67
C ASP A 43 -11.80 -7.02 5.15
N PRO A 44 -12.72 -7.89 5.63
CA PRO A 44 -13.11 -7.92 7.04
C PRO A 44 -11.93 -8.14 8.00
N THR A 45 -11.00 -9.02 7.64
CA THR A 45 -9.78 -9.29 8.41
C THR A 45 -8.85 -8.09 8.38
N LEU A 46 -8.57 -7.51 7.21
CA LEU A 46 -7.76 -6.30 7.12
C LEU A 46 -8.38 -5.13 7.89
N ARG A 47 -9.70 -4.95 7.86
CA ARG A 47 -10.39 -3.94 8.66
C ARG A 47 -10.24 -4.17 10.16
N ARG A 48 -10.34 -5.43 10.62
CA ARG A 48 -10.13 -5.80 12.03
C ARG A 48 -8.69 -5.49 12.46
N LEU A 49 -7.70 -5.90 11.66
CA LEU A 49 -6.29 -5.62 11.92
C LEU A 49 -6.04 -4.11 11.95
N ASN A 50 -6.55 -3.37 10.96
CA ASN A 50 -6.36 -1.92 10.89
C ASN A 50 -6.98 -1.19 12.10
N LYS A 51 -8.14 -1.67 12.57
CA LYS A 51 -8.75 -1.17 13.82
C LYS A 51 -7.87 -1.48 15.03
N SER A 52 -7.41 -2.72 15.18
CA SER A 52 -6.64 -3.15 16.35
C SER A 52 -5.27 -2.48 16.45
N PHE A 53 -4.56 -2.32 15.33
CA PHE A 53 -3.19 -1.82 15.32
C PHE A 53 -3.05 -0.33 14.99
N ARG A 54 -4.03 0.27 14.29
CA ARG A 54 -4.01 1.71 13.92
C ARG A 54 -5.21 2.50 14.42
N GLY A 55 -6.18 1.88 15.07
CA GLY A 55 -7.44 2.53 15.47
C GLY A 55 -8.36 2.88 14.28
N LYS A 56 -8.05 2.41 13.06
CA LYS A 56 -8.79 2.77 11.83
C LYS A 56 -9.79 1.68 11.46
N ASN A 57 -11.08 1.98 11.63
CA ASN A 57 -12.17 1.02 11.39
C ASN A 57 -12.61 0.91 9.92
N LYS A 58 -11.65 0.76 9.01
CA LYS A 58 -11.86 0.66 7.55
C LYS A 58 -10.94 -0.40 6.95
N PRO A 59 -11.33 -1.08 5.85
CA PRO A 59 -10.41 -1.95 5.12
C PRO A 59 -9.29 -1.12 4.49
N THR A 60 -8.18 -1.80 4.24
CA THR A 60 -7.01 -1.27 3.54
C THR A 60 -6.45 -2.36 2.64
N ASP A 61 -5.65 -1.99 1.66
CA ASP A 61 -5.03 -2.94 0.72
C ASP A 61 -3.92 -3.77 1.37
N VAL A 62 -3.00 -3.13 2.10
CA VAL A 62 -1.90 -3.79 2.80
C VAL A 62 -1.60 -3.12 4.14
N LEU A 63 -1.27 -3.96 5.13
CA LEU A 63 -0.66 -3.58 6.40
C LEU A 63 0.72 -4.23 6.50
N SER A 64 1.70 -3.46 6.99
CA SER A 64 3.07 -3.91 7.22
C SER A 64 3.44 -3.77 8.68
N PHE A 65 3.98 -4.83 9.27
CA PHE A 65 4.36 -4.92 10.68
C PHE A 65 5.87 -5.14 10.77
N PRO A 66 6.68 -4.07 10.81
CA PRO A 66 8.13 -4.18 10.92
C PRO A 66 8.51 -4.77 12.27
N THR A 67 9.48 -5.67 12.21
CA THR A 67 10.13 -6.23 13.40
C THR A 67 11.26 -5.31 13.84
N PRO A 68 11.44 -5.06 15.15
CA PRO A 68 12.54 -4.22 15.62
C PRO A 68 13.92 -4.76 15.22
N ASP A 69 14.85 -3.84 15.00
CA ASP A 69 16.18 -4.09 14.41
C ASP A 69 16.97 -5.21 15.10
N GLU A 70 16.82 -5.37 16.42
CA GLU A 70 17.50 -6.39 17.23
C GLU A 70 17.22 -7.83 16.76
N ILE A 71 16.06 -8.07 16.15
CA ILE A 71 15.64 -9.38 15.63
C ILE A 71 15.29 -9.36 14.13
N ALA A 72 15.43 -8.20 13.47
CA ALA A 72 15.18 -8.03 12.03
C ALA A 72 16.06 -8.93 11.14
N VAL A 73 17.21 -9.37 11.66
CA VAL A 73 18.13 -10.29 10.96
C VAL A 73 17.55 -11.71 10.80
N THR A 74 16.71 -12.16 11.72
CA THR A 74 16.04 -13.48 11.63
C THR A 74 14.65 -13.34 11.05
N HIS A 75 13.93 -12.28 11.41
CA HIS A 75 12.57 -12.02 10.98
C HIS A 75 12.37 -10.52 10.72
N ALA A 76 12.20 -10.14 9.46
CA ALA A 76 12.07 -8.74 9.04
C ALA A 76 10.66 -8.16 9.33
N GLY A 77 9.65 -9.01 9.52
CA GLY A 77 8.29 -8.57 9.85
C GLY A 77 7.21 -9.30 9.08
N ASP A 78 5.98 -8.81 9.25
CA ASP A 78 4.78 -9.42 8.71
C ASP A 78 4.05 -8.49 7.75
N LEU A 79 3.36 -9.08 6.77
CA LEU A 79 2.47 -8.38 5.85
C LEU A 79 1.08 -9.01 5.89
N ALA A 80 0.05 -8.18 5.88
CA ALA A 80 -1.34 -8.62 5.64
C ALA A 80 -1.88 -7.90 4.41
N ILE A 81 -2.40 -8.63 3.43
CA ILE A 81 -2.92 -8.08 2.16
C ILE A 81 -4.36 -8.53 1.95
N SER A 82 -5.24 -7.59 1.60
CA SER A 82 -6.60 -7.91 1.17
C SER A 82 -6.65 -8.33 -0.28
N LEU A 83 -7.10 -9.57 -0.52
CA LEU A 83 -7.31 -10.12 -1.86
C LEU A 83 -8.50 -9.49 -2.58
N GLU A 84 -9.54 -9.07 -1.86
CA GLU A 84 -10.70 -8.41 -2.46
C GLU A 84 -10.36 -7.00 -2.93
N THR A 85 -9.58 -6.27 -2.12
CA THR A 85 -9.06 -4.96 -2.52
C THR A 85 -8.10 -5.10 -3.70
N ALA A 86 -7.16 -6.06 -3.64
CA ALA A 86 -6.25 -6.34 -4.74
C ALA A 86 -7.00 -6.71 -6.04
N ALA A 87 -8.08 -7.51 -5.95
CA ALA A 87 -8.89 -7.88 -7.13
C ALA A 87 -9.59 -6.65 -7.75
N ARG A 88 -10.16 -5.76 -6.93
CA ARG A 88 -10.77 -4.51 -7.42
C ARG A 88 -9.74 -3.58 -8.08
N GLN A 89 -8.55 -3.49 -7.49
CA GLN A 89 -7.43 -2.70 -8.03
C GLN A 89 -6.92 -3.30 -9.35
N ALA A 90 -6.69 -4.61 -9.40
CA ALA A 90 -6.29 -5.33 -10.61
C ALA A 90 -7.27 -5.08 -11.77
N ALA A 91 -8.57 -5.20 -11.51
CA ALA A 91 -9.62 -4.90 -12.49
C ALA A 91 -9.63 -3.42 -12.92
N THR A 92 -9.42 -2.50 -11.98
CA THR A 92 -9.38 -1.04 -12.26
C THR A 92 -8.20 -0.65 -13.13
N TYR A 93 -7.03 -1.23 -12.86
CA TYR A 93 -5.77 -0.89 -13.51
C TYR A 93 -5.43 -1.78 -14.71
N GLY A 94 -6.27 -2.77 -15.02
CA GLY A 94 -6.17 -3.58 -16.22
C GLY A 94 -5.06 -4.62 -16.19
N HIS A 95 -4.74 -5.20 -15.03
CA HIS A 95 -3.75 -6.27 -14.89
C HIS A 95 -4.26 -7.41 -14.02
N SER A 96 -3.49 -8.50 -13.91
CA SER A 96 -3.92 -9.69 -13.19
C SER A 96 -3.93 -9.48 -11.68
N LEU A 97 -4.80 -10.19 -10.94
CA LEU A 97 -4.76 -10.18 -9.47
C LEU A 97 -3.36 -10.57 -8.96
N ARG A 98 -2.73 -11.55 -9.61
CA ARG A 98 -1.36 -11.97 -9.29
C ARG A 98 -0.37 -10.81 -9.35
N ASP A 99 -0.48 -9.94 -10.35
CA ASP A 99 0.41 -8.79 -10.48
C ASP A 99 0.11 -7.73 -9.43
N GLU A 100 -1.16 -7.46 -9.11
CA GLU A 100 -1.50 -6.54 -8.02
C GLU A 100 -1.00 -7.04 -6.66
N VAL A 101 -1.13 -8.34 -6.37
CA VAL A 101 -0.57 -8.93 -5.14
C VAL A 101 0.96 -8.76 -5.11
N ARG A 102 1.66 -8.92 -6.23
CA ARG A 102 3.11 -8.67 -6.30
C ARG A 102 3.49 -7.21 -6.07
N ILE A 103 2.66 -6.29 -6.58
CA ILE A 103 2.82 -4.85 -6.35
C ILE A 103 2.65 -4.54 -4.86
N LEU A 104 1.58 -5.02 -4.24
CA LEU A 104 1.31 -4.82 -2.80
C LEU A 104 2.37 -5.49 -1.92
N LEU A 105 2.89 -6.65 -2.31
CA LEU A 105 4.03 -7.29 -1.66
C LEU A 105 5.28 -6.40 -1.70
N LEU A 106 5.64 -5.87 -2.87
CA LEU A 106 6.79 -4.98 -2.98
C LEU A 106 6.61 -3.72 -2.14
N HIS A 107 5.41 -3.13 -2.19
CA HIS A 107 5.10 -1.93 -1.42
C HIS A 107 5.19 -2.19 0.09
N GLY A 108 4.60 -3.30 0.58
CA GLY A 108 4.72 -3.71 1.98
C GLY A 108 6.16 -3.98 2.42
N LEU A 109 6.96 -4.63 1.56
CA LEU A 109 8.39 -4.87 1.83
C LEU A 109 9.20 -3.57 1.96
N LEU A 110 8.85 -2.52 1.21
CA LEU A 110 9.50 -1.21 1.34
C LEU A 110 9.19 -0.57 2.70
N HIS A 111 7.94 -0.70 3.19
CA HIS A 111 7.59 -0.30 4.56
C HIS A 111 8.39 -1.07 5.61
N LEU A 112 8.54 -2.40 5.44
CA LEU A 112 9.37 -3.21 6.32
C LEU A 112 10.86 -2.82 6.29
N SER A 113 11.34 -2.22 5.19
CA SER A 113 12.71 -1.68 5.11
C SER A 113 12.89 -0.29 5.74
N GLY A 114 11.81 0.28 6.29
CA GLY A 114 11.83 1.58 6.97
C GLY A 114 11.49 2.78 6.08
N LEU A 115 11.10 2.57 4.83
CA LEU A 115 10.64 3.63 3.93
C LEU A 115 9.15 3.87 4.13
N ASP A 116 8.73 5.14 4.26
CA ASP A 116 7.34 5.50 4.49
C ASP A 116 6.93 6.68 3.59
N HIS A 117 6.05 6.41 2.63
CA HIS A 117 5.55 7.41 1.69
C HIS A 117 4.68 8.52 2.33
N GLU A 118 4.18 8.35 3.56
CA GLU A 118 3.43 9.41 4.25
C GLU A 118 4.38 10.48 4.83
N THR A 119 5.63 10.11 5.11
CA THR A 119 6.60 10.97 5.82
C THR A 119 7.88 11.25 5.01
N ASP A 120 8.15 10.49 3.96
CA ASP A 120 9.29 10.69 3.08
C ASP A 120 9.06 11.76 2.01
N ASN A 121 10.15 12.15 1.34
CA ASN A 121 10.12 13.12 0.24
C ASN A 121 10.04 12.44 -1.14
N GLY A 122 9.31 11.32 -1.25
CA GLY A 122 9.17 10.52 -2.47
C GLY A 122 10.28 9.49 -2.67
N GLU A 123 11.06 9.19 -1.62
CA GLU A 123 12.14 8.19 -1.66
C GLU A 123 11.57 6.80 -1.93
N MET A 124 10.53 6.40 -1.19
CA MET A 124 9.83 5.14 -1.39
C MET A 124 9.28 5.04 -2.81
N ALA A 125 8.71 6.12 -3.35
CA ALA A 125 8.17 6.14 -4.70
C ALA A 125 9.26 5.88 -5.76
N ALA A 126 10.41 6.55 -5.63
CA ALA A 126 11.55 6.36 -6.53
C ALA A 126 12.13 4.95 -6.42
N ARG A 127 12.24 4.42 -5.19
CA ARG A 127 12.73 3.07 -4.94
C ARG A 127 11.78 2.02 -5.50
N GLU A 128 10.48 2.21 -5.31
CA GLU A 128 9.44 1.33 -5.82
C GLU A 128 9.46 1.29 -7.36
N ALA A 129 9.56 2.44 -8.03
CA ALA A 129 9.66 2.51 -9.49
C ALA A 129 10.88 1.75 -10.03
N THR A 130 12.03 1.92 -9.37
CA THR A 130 13.28 1.22 -9.72
C THR A 130 13.12 -0.30 -9.58
N LEU A 131 12.54 -0.75 -8.46
CA LEU A 131 12.39 -2.17 -8.16
C LEU A 131 11.32 -2.85 -9.01
N ARG A 132 10.23 -2.15 -9.36
CA ARG A 132 9.22 -2.67 -10.29
C ARG A 132 9.82 -3.03 -11.65
N THR A 133 10.68 -2.16 -12.17
CA THR A 133 11.42 -2.43 -13.42
C THR A 133 12.35 -3.64 -13.26
N LYS A 134 13.16 -3.67 -12.19
CA LYS A 134 14.10 -4.78 -11.92
C LYS A 134 13.39 -6.13 -11.73
N LEU A 135 12.22 -6.12 -11.12
CA LEU A 135 11.44 -7.32 -10.82
C LEU A 135 10.47 -7.71 -11.94
N LYS A 136 10.44 -6.94 -13.05
CA LYS A 136 9.55 -7.15 -14.20
C LYS A 136 8.07 -7.13 -13.82
N LEU A 137 7.68 -6.17 -12.98
CA LEU A 137 6.28 -5.88 -12.69
C LEU A 137 5.71 -4.94 -13.75
N SER A 138 4.38 -4.92 -13.91
CA SER A 138 3.73 -4.03 -14.87
C SER A 138 4.06 -2.57 -14.52
N ASN A 139 4.65 -1.85 -15.49
CA ASN A 139 5.04 -0.45 -15.36
C ASN A 139 3.88 0.53 -15.61
N THR A 140 2.62 0.09 -15.60
CA THR A 140 1.42 0.92 -15.86
C THR A 140 1.12 1.93 -14.74
N LEU A 141 2.14 2.37 -14.02
CA LEU A 141 2.08 2.53 -12.58
C LEU A 141 2.87 3.74 -12.05
N ILE A 142 3.20 4.69 -12.93
CA ILE A 142 3.78 5.99 -12.54
C ILE A 142 2.71 6.95 -11.97
N GLU A 143 1.41 6.63 -12.11
CA GLU A 143 0.32 7.54 -11.69
C GLU A 143 -0.14 7.40 -10.22
N ARG A 144 0.33 6.40 -9.46
CA ARG A 144 -0.19 6.13 -8.11
C ARG A 144 0.36 7.03 -7.00
N THR A 145 1.45 7.78 -7.24
CA THR A 145 2.12 8.56 -6.17
C THR A 145 2.19 10.08 -6.42
N THR A 146 1.76 10.59 -7.58
CA THR A 146 2.02 12.00 -7.98
C THR A 146 0.82 12.95 -7.95
N THR A 147 -0.39 12.51 -7.61
CA THR A 147 -1.58 13.39 -7.63
C THR A 147 -1.93 14.02 -6.29
N LYS A 148 -0.96 14.71 -5.66
CA LYS A 148 -1.28 15.74 -4.65
C LYS A 148 -0.20 16.81 -4.55
N ARG A 149 0.04 17.55 -5.65
CA ARG A 149 0.86 18.77 -5.60
C ARG A 149 0.15 19.90 -6.33
N SER A 150 -0.58 20.72 -5.58
CA SER A 150 -0.89 22.10 -5.97
C SER A 150 0.11 23.04 -5.29
N PRO A 151 0.66 24.04 -6.00
CA PRO A 151 1.64 24.96 -5.44
C PRO A 151 0.91 26.06 -4.67
N SER A 152 1.09 26.12 -3.35
CA SER A 152 0.63 27.22 -2.52
C SER A 152 1.82 27.85 -1.80
N ARG A 153 2.20 29.01 -2.33
CA ARG A 153 3.16 29.98 -1.79
C ARG A 153 2.51 30.73 -0.61
N SER A 154 3.11 30.73 0.59
CA SER A 154 3.10 31.89 1.50
C SER A 154 4.03 31.74 2.73
N THR A 155 5.02 32.63 2.76
CA THR A 155 5.56 33.46 3.87
C THR A 155 5.39 33.06 5.35
N LYS A 156 6.55 32.79 5.99
CA LYS A 156 7.16 33.42 7.21
C LYS A 156 6.25 33.79 8.40
N THR A 157 6.51 33.19 9.58
CA THR A 157 6.71 33.91 10.87
C THR A 157 7.35 33.01 11.93
N THR A 158 8.35 33.57 12.60
CA THR A 158 9.10 33.12 13.79
C THR A 158 8.25 33.11 15.07
N SER A 159 8.52 32.21 16.03
CA SER A 159 8.46 32.46 17.48
C SER A 159 9.08 31.29 18.27
N THR A 160 9.97 31.67 19.20
CA THR A 160 10.66 30.90 20.24
C THR A 160 9.77 30.69 21.46
N ASP A 161 9.81 29.51 22.12
CA ASP A 161 9.86 29.42 23.60
C ASP A 161 10.20 28.00 24.08
N THR A 162 10.44 27.87 25.38
CA THR A 162 11.45 27.07 26.05
C THR A 162 10.83 26.02 26.98
N LYS A 163 11.55 24.89 27.18
CA LYS A 163 11.53 23.95 28.33
C LYS A 163 10.19 23.30 28.75
N LYS A 164 10.22 21.97 28.94
CA LYS A 164 10.27 21.33 30.28
C LYS A 164 10.35 19.79 30.16
N SER A 165 11.26 19.22 30.93
CA SER A 165 11.46 17.79 31.17
C SER A 165 10.33 17.18 32.00
N SER A 166 9.94 15.94 31.68
CA SER A 166 9.49 14.98 32.70
C SER A 166 9.59 13.56 32.18
N SER A 167 10.55 12.83 32.75
CA SER A 167 10.79 11.41 32.64
C SER A 167 9.65 10.56 33.22
N ARG A 168 9.19 9.56 32.47
CA ARG A 168 8.57 8.29 32.95
C ARG A 168 8.63 7.23 31.84
N PRO A 169 8.60 5.94 32.18
CA PRO A 169 9.50 4.92 31.62
C PRO A 169 9.16 4.51 30.19
N LYS A 170 10.20 4.09 29.46
CA LYS A 170 10.13 3.58 28.08
C LYS A 170 9.21 2.34 28.04
N ALA A 171 7.99 2.54 27.58
CA ALA A 171 7.21 1.46 27.00
C ALA A 171 7.99 0.97 25.77
N THR A 172 8.44 -0.27 25.82
CA THR A 172 8.92 -1.05 24.69
C THR A 172 7.96 -0.87 23.51
N HIS A 173 8.33 -0.02 22.55
CA HIS A 173 7.53 0.30 21.36
C HIS A 173 7.59 -0.90 20.41
N TYR A 174 6.79 -1.92 20.68
CA TYR A 174 6.49 -2.96 19.71
C TYR A 174 5.15 -2.62 19.05
N VAL A 175 5.03 -2.95 17.77
CA VAL A 175 3.88 -2.81 16.85
C VAL A 175 3.46 -1.40 16.42
N ALA A 176 4.13 -0.87 15.39
CA ALA A 176 3.56 0.16 14.52
C ALA A 176 3.24 -0.46 13.15
N ALA A 177 1.96 -0.69 12.86
CA ALA A 177 1.54 -1.13 11.54
C ALA A 177 1.46 0.07 10.58
N VAL A 178 2.11 -0.02 9.42
CA VAL A 178 2.00 1.00 8.36
C VAL A 178 0.98 0.51 7.32
N GLU A 179 0.00 1.35 7.00
CA GLU A 179 -1.00 1.06 5.95
C GLU A 179 -0.64 1.82 4.69
N SER A 180 -0.93 1.22 3.53
CA SER A 180 -1.01 1.99 2.29
C SER A 180 -2.43 2.54 2.14
N PRO A 181 -2.62 3.80 1.73
CA PRO A 181 -3.95 4.33 1.53
C PRO A 181 -4.65 3.50 0.44
N PRO A 182 -5.93 3.12 0.62
CA PRO A 182 -6.65 2.38 -0.41
C PRO A 182 -6.62 3.21 -1.70
N HIS A 183 -6.04 2.64 -2.75
CA HIS A 183 -5.97 3.33 -4.04
C HIS A 183 -7.38 3.71 -4.52
N SER A 184 -7.69 5.01 -4.50
CA SER A 184 -9.01 5.52 -4.84
C SER A 184 -9.29 5.33 -6.33
N VAL A 185 -10.29 4.51 -6.64
CA VAL A 185 -10.79 4.30 -8.01
C VAL A 185 -11.54 5.56 -8.45
N ARG A 186 -10.90 6.42 -9.24
CA ARG A 186 -11.61 7.49 -9.95
C ARG A 186 -12.30 6.88 -11.16
N THR A 187 -13.58 6.53 -11.02
CA THR A 187 -14.42 6.20 -12.18
C THR A 187 -14.49 7.43 -13.09
N THR A 188 -13.97 7.33 -14.31
CA THR A 188 -14.23 8.32 -15.35
C THR A 188 -15.70 8.21 -15.74
N LYS A 189 -16.56 8.96 -15.04
CA LYS A 189 -17.97 9.11 -15.40
C LYS A 189 -18.00 9.84 -16.75
N LYS A 190 -18.09 9.07 -17.84
CA LYS A 190 -18.27 9.56 -19.21
C LYS A 190 -19.60 10.32 -19.26
N LEU A 191 -19.56 11.66 -19.15
CA LEU A 191 -20.73 12.50 -19.43
C LEU A 191 -21.07 12.31 -20.92
N LYS A 192 -22.09 11.48 -21.20
CA LYS A 192 -22.82 11.54 -22.48
C LYS A 192 -23.64 12.83 -22.46
N GLY A 193 -23.07 13.89 -23.01
CA GLY A 193 -23.82 15.08 -23.41
C GLY A 193 -24.83 14.69 -24.48
N THR A 194 -26.11 14.80 -24.13
CA THR A 194 -27.24 14.58 -25.02
C THR A 194 -27.31 15.69 -26.07
N LYS A 195 -27.45 15.27 -27.33
CA LYS A 195 -27.58 16.13 -28.50
C LYS A 195 -28.96 16.80 -28.47
N LEU A 196 -29.03 18.09 -28.13
CA LEU A 196 -30.27 18.87 -28.27
C LEU A 196 -30.56 19.08 -29.76
N LYS A 197 -31.52 18.32 -30.31
CA LYS A 197 -32.14 18.61 -31.61
C LYS A 197 -33.27 19.60 -31.37
N ASN A 198 -33.07 20.88 -31.71
CA ASN A 198 -34.18 21.81 -31.86
C ASN A 198 -34.84 21.59 -33.23
N LYS A 199 -35.94 20.85 -33.23
CA LYS A 199 -36.98 20.91 -34.26
C LYS A 199 -38.23 21.46 -33.58
N ARG A 200 -38.74 22.59 -34.09
CA ARG A 200 -40.17 22.90 -34.24
C ARG A 200 -40.29 24.24 -34.96
N GLY A 201 -40.89 24.20 -36.15
CA GLY A 201 -41.47 25.36 -36.81
C GLY A 201 -42.95 25.51 -36.46
N ALA A 202 -43.59 26.44 -37.20
CA ALA A 202 -44.98 26.90 -37.18
C ALA A 202 -45.28 27.88 -36.01
N LYS A 203 -45.83 29.07 -36.24
CA LYS A 203 -46.67 29.60 -37.32
C LYS A 203 -46.21 30.98 -37.78
#